data_AF-A0A191VZE4-F1
#
_entry.id   AF-A0A191VZE4-F1
#
_cell.length_a   1.000
_cell.length_b   1.000
_cell.length_c   1.000
_cell.angle_alpha   90.00
_cell.angle_beta   90.00
_cell.angle_gamma   90.00
#
_symmetry.space_group_name_H-M   'P 1'
#
loop_
_entity.id
_entity.type
_entity.pdbx_description
1 polymer ?
#
loop_
_entity_poly.entity_id
_entity_poly.type
_entity_poly.pdbx_seq_one_letter_code
_entity_poly.pdbx_strand_id
1 'polypeptide(L)'
;DIVRGKDLYLGGNTKEKKTKTKKIEDNLKEIFKNIYDDLTKSSRTKVDKAKARYDGDGDNYYKLREDWWYANRATIWEAITCGAGVSQYFRPTCSDSGDRQGPSVARNQCRCGDGKSKAGKTSDNVNIVPTYFDYVPQYLRWFEEWAEDFCRKKKKKLENAKNKCRGQNDSGEPRYCSRNGCDCTKTVRAKGKLRYGNRCTDCLFACNPYVEWIEKQKEQFDKQKNKYDEEMQKYTNEASLSRMRQKRAAGGTTATNYDGYEKKFYEKLKGNYSEVNKFLEKLS
;
A
#
# COMPACT_ATOMS: atom_id res chain seq x y z
N ASP A 1 0.77 -4.39 10.11
CA ASP A 1 2.24 -4.57 10.04
C ASP A 1 2.99 -3.96 11.20
N ILE A 2 2.67 -2.73 11.63
CA ILE A 2 3.31 -2.08 12.80
C ILE A 2 3.30 -3.00 14.04
N VAL A 3 2.11 -3.45 14.49
CA VAL A 3 1.97 -4.38 15.63
C VAL A 3 2.81 -5.65 15.46
N ARG A 4 2.96 -6.12 14.22
CA ARG A 4 3.67 -7.36 13.89
C ARG A 4 5.17 -7.19 13.68
N GLY A 5 5.70 -5.96 13.79
CA GLY A 5 7.11 -5.67 13.51
C GLY A 5 7.48 -5.82 12.03
N LYS A 6 6.50 -5.75 11.12
CA LYS A 6 6.68 -5.95 9.67
C LYS A 6 6.59 -4.66 8.85
N ASP A 7 6.41 -3.54 9.53
CA ASP A 7 6.27 -2.25 8.88
C ASP A 7 7.62 -1.76 8.34
N LEU A 8 7.64 -1.38 7.07
CA LEU A 8 8.82 -0.94 6.33
C LEU A 8 9.08 0.57 6.50
N TYR A 9 8.17 1.32 7.14
CA TYR A 9 8.31 2.76 7.28
C TYR A 9 9.28 3.10 8.42
N LEU A 10 10.46 3.63 8.07
CA LEU A 10 11.51 3.95 9.04
C LEU A 10 11.44 5.39 9.59
N GLY A 11 10.32 6.11 9.40
CA GLY A 11 10.21 7.51 9.85
C GLY A 11 10.70 8.55 8.84
N GLY A 12 10.79 8.23 7.55
CA GLY A 12 11.13 9.19 6.49
C GLY A 12 12.49 9.89 6.67
N ASN A 13 12.61 11.15 6.23
CA ASN A 13 13.90 11.86 6.16
C ASN A 13 14.25 12.68 7.42
N THR A 14 13.29 12.90 8.32
CA THR A 14 13.48 13.76 9.50
C THR A 14 13.86 12.92 10.73
N LYS A 15 14.87 13.36 11.50
CA LYS A 15 15.31 12.69 12.73
C LYS A 15 14.15 12.44 13.70
N GLU A 16 13.28 13.41 13.88
CA GLU A 16 12.13 13.32 14.79
C GLU A 16 11.20 12.13 14.46
N LYS A 17 10.79 12.00 13.19
CA LYS A 17 9.93 10.88 12.75
C LYS A 17 10.62 9.53 12.88
N LYS A 18 11.94 9.45 12.62
CA LYS A 18 12.72 8.23 12.86
C LYS A 18 12.71 7.83 14.33
N THR A 19 12.93 8.80 15.23
CA THR A 19 12.89 8.58 16.68
C THR A 19 11.50 8.11 17.13
N LYS A 20 10.42 8.73 16.64
CA LYS A 20 9.05 8.32 16.96
C LYS A 20 8.75 6.89 16.50
N THR A 21 9.11 6.56 15.26
CA THR A 21 8.91 5.21 14.71
C THR A 21 9.67 4.17 15.54
N LYS A 22 10.94 4.46 15.87
CA LYS A 22 11.76 3.59 16.71
C LYS A 22 11.14 3.40 18.10
N LYS A 23 10.66 4.49 18.72
CA LYS A 23 10.01 4.44 20.05
C LYS A 23 8.75 3.57 20.03
N ILE A 24 7.95 3.62 18.97
CA ILE A 24 6.77 2.74 18.82
C ILE A 24 7.21 1.27 18.77
N GLU A 25 8.22 0.94 17.97
CA GLU A 25 8.71 -0.43 17.85
C GLU A 25 9.34 -0.93 19.16
N ASP A 26 10.15 -0.10 19.84
CA ASP A 26 10.76 -0.44 21.13
C ASP A 26 9.67 -0.71 22.20
N ASN A 27 8.64 0.14 22.26
CA ASN A 27 7.50 -0.06 23.16
C ASN A 27 6.73 -1.36 22.86
N LEU A 28 6.53 -1.68 21.57
CA LEU A 28 5.88 -2.93 21.19
C LEU A 28 6.71 -4.14 21.61
N LYS A 29 8.05 -4.10 21.48
CA LYS A 29 8.92 -5.18 21.97
C LYS A 29 8.79 -5.38 23.46
N GLU A 30 8.74 -4.30 24.22
CA GLU A 30 8.56 -4.37 25.67
C GLU A 30 7.20 -4.97 26.06
N ILE A 31 6.12 -4.54 25.41
CA ILE A 31 4.77 -5.10 25.64
C ILE A 31 4.75 -6.60 25.34
N PHE A 32 5.29 -7.02 24.20
CA PHE A 32 5.28 -8.44 23.80
C PHE A 32 6.23 -9.30 24.65
N LYS A 33 7.33 -8.74 25.15
CA LYS A 33 8.16 -9.38 26.17
C LYS A 33 7.36 -9.66 27.43
N ASN A 34 6.62 -8.67 27.95
CA ASN A 34 5.80 -8.86 29.16
C ASN A 34 4.69 -9.91 28.94
N ILE A 35 4.03 -9.89 27.79
CA ILE A 35 3.05 -10.92 27.41
C ILE A 35 3.69 -12.31 27.38
N TYR A 36 4.86 -12.45 26.77
CA TYR A 36 5.59 -13.72 26.72
C TYR A 36 5.98 -14.22 28.12
N ASP A 37 6.50 -13.34 28.95
CA ASP A 37 6.86 -13.62 30.34
C ASP A 37 5.65 -14.13 31.15
N ASP A 38 4.50 -13.47 31.04
CA ASP A 38 3.29 -13.88 31.75
C ASP A 38 2.73 -15.22 31.22
N LEU A 39 2.78 -15.44 29.90
CA LEU A 39 2.39 -16.71 29.27
C LEU A 39 3.28 -17.87 29.70
N THR A 40 4.56 -17.62 29.96
CA THR A 40 5.54 -18.65 30.35
C THR A 40 5.68 -18.84 31.86
N LYS A 41 5.10 -17.95 32.67
CA LYS A 41 5.02 -18.04 34.14
C LYS A 41 3.68 -18.59 34.64
N SER A 42 2.61 -18.55 33.84
CA SER A 42 1.25 -18.94 34.26
C SER A 42 0.80 -20.34 33.78
N SER A 43 0.34 -21.19 34.72
CA SER A 43 -0.27 -22.53 34.52
C SER A 43 0.61 -23.64 33.88
N ARG A 44 0.97 -24.67 34.68
CA ARG A 44 1.92 -25.75 34.33
C ARG A 44 1.69 -26.43 32.97
N THR A 45 0.46 -26.60 32.51
CA THR A 45 0.16 -27.34 31.25
C THR A 45 0.17 -26.48 29.98
N LYS A 46 0.10 -25.15 30.10
CA LYS A 46 0.13 -24.22 28.95
C LYS A 46 1.52 -23.64 28.71
N VAL A 47 2.36 -23.59 29.74
CA VAL A 47 3.75 -23.11 29.67
C VAL A 47 4.56 -23.89 28.65
N ASP A 48 4.51 -25.23 28.68
CA ASP A 48 5.32 -26.05 27.78
C ASP A 48 4.94 -25.84 26.31
N LYS A 49 3.64 -25.66 26.01
CA LYS A 49 3.16 -25.36 24.67
C LYS A 49 3.55 -23.96 24.21
N ALA A 50 3.45 -22.97 25.09
CA ALA A 50 3.83 -21.59 24.78
C ALA A 50 5.34 -21.47 24.54
N LYS A 51 6.15 -22.07 25.41
CA LYS A 51 7.60 -22.19 25.22
C LYS A 51 7.89 -22.93 23.92
N ALA A 52 7.37 -24.13 23.70
CA ALA A 52 7.65 -24.87 22.46
C ALA A 52 7.31 -24.10 21.16
N ARG A 53 6.28 -23.24 21.18
CA ARG A 53 5.88 -22.45 20.00
C ARG A 53 6.74 -21.20 19.78
N TYR A 54 7.02 -20.46 20.85
CA TYR A 54 7.64 -19.14 20.81
C TYR A 54 9.10 -19.11 21.28
N ASP A 55 9.64 -20.25 21.73
CA ASP A 55 11.06 -20.37 22.01
C ASP A 55 11.83 -20.21 20.69
N GLY A 56 12.86 -19.36 20.72
CA GLY A 56 13.59 -18.93 19.53
C GLY A 56 12.90 -17.90 18.63
N ASP A 57 11.81 -17.24 19.08
CA ASP A 57 11.14 -16.15 18.32
C ASP A 57 11.95 -14.83 18.29
N GLY A 58 13.08 -14.82 19.00
CA GLY A 58 14.01 -13.69 19.10
C GLY A 58 13.42 -12.48 19.83
N ASP A 59 14.18 -11.39 19.89
CA ASP A 59 13.80 -10.17 20.63
C ASP A 59 12.60 -9.42 20.01
N ASN A 60 12.17 -9.82 18.81
CA ASN A 60 11.04 -9.21 18.11
C ASN A 60 9.73 -9.97 18.32
N TYR A 61 9.75 -11.20 18.84
CA TYR A 61 8.55 -12.00 19.11
C TYR A 61 7.62 -12.12 17.89
N TYR A 62 8.16 -12.37 16.69
CA TYR A 62 7.40 -12.35 15.44
C TYR A 62 6.21 -13.32 15.42
N LYS A 63 6.39 -14.57 15.84
CA LYS A 63 5.32 -15.57 15.92
C LYS A 63 4.26 -15.15 16.93
N LEU A 64 4.66 -14.70 18.12
CA LEU A 64 3.71 -14.26 19.15
C LEU A 64 2.91 -13.04 18.66
N ARG A 65 3.56 -12.08 18.00
CA ARG A 65 2.88 -10.90 17.43
C ARG A 65 1.92 -11.26 16.29
N GLU A 66 2.28 -12.22 15.43
CA GLU A 66 1.39 -12.72 14.37
C GLU A 66 0.16 -13.42 14.95
N ASP A 67 0.34 -14.30 15.95
CA ASP A 67 -0.77 -14.99 16.62
C ASP A 67 -1.67 -14.01 17.38
N TRP A 68 -1.07 -13.01 18.05
CA TRP A 68 -1.82 -11.94 18.71
C TRP A 68 -2.64 -11.13 17.70
N TRP A 69 -2.06 -10.77 16.55
CA TRP A 69 -2.80 -10.08 15.49
C TRP A 69 -3.95 -10.93 14.97
N TYR A 70 -3.71 -12.21 14.68
CA TYR A 70 -4.76 -13.13 14.21
C TYR A 70 -5.93 -13.24 15.21
N ALA A 71 -5.63 -13.31 16.51
CA ALA A 71 -6.64 -13.39 17.56
C ALA A 71 -7.46 -12.10 17.72
N ASN A 72 -6.84 -10.92 17.52
CA ASN A 72 -7.46 -9.62 17.84
C ASN A 72 -7.94 -8.82 16.62
N ARG A 73 -7.59 -9.20 15.39
CA ARG A 73 -7.89 -8.43 14.17
C ARG A 73 -9.38 -8.13 13.96
N ALA A 74 -10.28 -9.03 14.39
CA ALA A 74 -11.72 -8.83 14.30
C ALA A 74 -12.21 -7.67 15.19
N THR A 75 -11.78 -7.66 16.45
CA THR A 75 -12.09 -6.58 17.40
C THR A 75 -11.43 -5.26 17.00
N ILE A 76 -10.21 -5.30 16.48
CA ILE A 76 -9.54 -4.10 15.95
C ILE A 76 -10.31 -3.54 14.76
N TRP A 77 -10.83 -4.40 13.87
CA TRP A 77 -11.65 -3.98 12.75
C TRP A 77 -12.98 -3.35 13.18
N GLU A 78 -13.66 -3.95 14.16
CA GLU A 78 -14.86 -3.39 14.78
C GLU A 78 -14.57 -1.99 15.32
N ALA A 79 -13.47 -1.80 16.05
CA ALA A 79 -13.08 -0.49 16.57
C ALA A 79 -12.80 0.54 15.45
N ILE A 80 -12.12 0.14 14.37
CA ILE A 80 -11.84 1.01 13.20
C ILE A 80 -13.14 1.42 12.50
N THR A 81 -14.14 0.54 12.47
CA THR A 81 -15.40 0.75 11.75
C THR A 81 -16.54 1.31 12.61
N CYS A 82 -16.34 1.44 13.92
CA CYS A 82 -17.33 1.87 14.92
C CYS A 82 -18.03 3.21 14.61
N GLY A 83 -17.41 4.11 13.84
CA GLY A 83 -18.00 5.38 13.39
C GLY A 83 -18.14 5.54 11.87
N ALA A 84 -17.80 4.51 11.09
CA ALA A 84 -17.90 4.57 9.65
C ALA A 84 -19.34 4.24 9.24
N GLY A 85 -20.06 5.22 8.66
CA GLY A 85 -21.40 5.00 8.10
C GLY A 85 -21.41 3.94 6.99
N VAL A 86 -22.57 3.67 6.36
CA VAL A 86 -22.70 2.67 5.27
C VAL A 86 -21.79 3.05 4.10
N SER A 87 -20.58 2.49 4.10
CA SER A 87 -19.50 2.84 3.18
C SER A 87 -19.02 1.57 2.49
N GLN A 88 -18.72 1.65 1.19
CA GLN A 88 -18.07 0.55 0.49
C GLN A 88 -16.60 0.55 0.88
N TYR A 89 -16.20 -0.38 1.76
CA TYR A 89 -14.82 -0.47 2.26
C TYR A 89 -13.86 -1.08 1.23
N PHE A 90 -14.38 -1.86 0.29
CA PHE A 90 -13.60 -2.49 -0.77
C PHE A 90 -14.22 -2.21 -2.13
N ARG A 91 -13.35 -1.92 -3.10
CA ARG A 91 -13.77 -1.84 -4.50
C ARG A 91 -14.15 -3.23 -4.99
N PRO A 92 -15.10 -3.34 -5.92
CA PRO A 92 -15.31 -4.58 -6.66
C PRO A 92 -14.00 -5.01 -7.32
N THR A 93 -13.58 -6.25 -7.10
CA THR A 93 -12.43 -6.83 -7.79
C THR A 93 -12.88 -7.45 -9.11
N CYS A 94 -11.94 -7.78 -10.00
CA CYS A 94 -12.21 -8.36 -11.31
C CYS A 94 -12.87 -9.77 -11.27
N SER A 95 -12.91 -10.43 -10.11
CA SER A 95 -13.71 -11.66 -9.90
C SER A 95 -15.16 -11.38 -9.49
N ASP A 96 -15.50 -10.12 -9.18
CA ASP A 96 -16.87 -9.74 -8.94
C ASP A 96 -17.53 -9.44 -10.28
N SER A 97 -18.65 -10.12 -10.57
CA SER A 97 -19.50 -9.72 -11.70
C SER A 97 -19.82 -8.23 -11.60
N GLY A 98 -20.00 -7.56 -12.74
CA GLY A 98 -20.25 -6.10 -12.83
C GLY A 98 -21.40 -5.57 -11.95
N ASP A 99 -22.19 -6.49 -11.40
CA ASP A 99 -23.28 -6.30 -10.47
C ASP A 99 -22.83 -5.99 -9.02
N ARG A 100 -21.50 -5.94 -8.76
CA ARG A 100 -20.90 -5.68 -7.44
C ARG A 100 -21.35 -6.70 -6.36
N GLN A 101 -21.72 -7.91 -6.78
CA GLN A 101 -22.26 -8.99 -5.95
C GLN A 101 -21.22 -10.05 -5.56
N GLY A 102 -20.01 -9.94 -6.08
CA GLY A 102 -19.02 -10.98 -5.90
C GLY A 102 -18.51 -11.11 -4.46
N PRO A 103 -17.92 -12.27 -4.15
CA PRO A 103 -17.52 -12.65 -2.80
C PRO A 103 -16.33 -11.83 -2.28
N SER A 104 -15.80 -10.88 -3.05
CA SER A 104 -14.73 -9.98 -2.62
C SER A 104 -15.21 -8.57 -2.27
N VAL A 105 -16.43 -8.18 -2.67
CA VAL A 105 -17.08 -6.94 -2.17
C VAL A 105 -17.56 -7.15 -0.73
N ALA A 106 -17.14 -6.29 0.20
CA ALA A 106 -17.81 -6.18 1.48
C ALA A 106 -18.88 -5.09 1.35
N ARG A 107 -20.14 -5.50 1.24
CA ARG A 107 -21.28 -4.58 1.09
C ARG A 107 -21.68 -3.92 2.41
N ASN A 108 -21.39 -4.61 3.51
CA ASN A 108 -21.61 -4.16 4.88
C ASN A 108 -20.28 -4.23 5.65
N GLN A 109 -20.25 -3.65 6.86
CA GLN A 109 -19.08 -3.64 7.75
C GLN A 109 -18.47 -5.04 8.02
N CYS A 110 -19.20 -6.12 7.70
CA CYS A 110 -18.93 -7.51 8.12
C CYS A 110 -19.22 -8.53 7.01
N ARG A 111 -18.57 -9.71 7.07
CA ARG A 111 -19.00 -10.95 6.40
C ARG A 111 -19.41 -11.99 7.43
N CYS A 112 -20.66 -12.50 7.42
CA CYS A 112 -20.98 -13.94 7.50
C CYS A 112 -22.48 -14.23 7.65
N GLY A 113 -22.93 -15.25 6.93
CA GLY A 113 -23.78 -16.34 7.43
C GLY A 113 -25.28 -16.11 7.59
N ASP A 114 -26.04 -16.46 6.56
CA ASP A 114 -27.38 -17.08 6.60
C ASP A 114 -28.31 -16.68 7.75
N GLY A 115 -28.66 -15.40 7.88
CA GLY A 115 -29.90 -14.96 8.53
C GLY A 115 -30.18 -15.44 9.96
N LYS A 116 -29.20 -15.94 10.71
CA LYS A 116 -29.41 -16.34 12.12
C LYS A 116 -28.84 -15.29 13.05
N SER A 117 -29.65 -14.25 13.22
CA SER A 117 -29.55 -13.27 14.28
C SER A 117 -29.45 -14.00 15.62
N LYS A 118 -28.28 -13.94 16.28
CA LYS A 118 -28.24 -14.22 17.72
C LYS A 118 -28.71 -12.96 18.43
N ALA A 119 -29.94 -13.03 18.93
CA ALA A 119 -30.58 -11.95 19.66
C ALA A 119 -29.75 -11.53 20.88
N GLY A 120 -29.52 -10.23 21.02
CA GLY A 120 -29.10 -9.61 22.27
C GLY A 120 -27.68 -9.06 22.27
N LYS A 121 -27.47 -7.90 21.64
CA LYS A 121 -26.77 -6.70 22.14
C LYS A 121 -26.59 -5.70 20.99
N THR A 122 -26.62 -4.42 21.33
CA THR A 122 -26.49 -3.25 20.44
C THR A 122 -25.11 -3.19 19.77
N SER A 123 -24.85 -4.05 18.80
CA SER A 123 -23.65 -4.09 17.94
C SER A 123 -23.77 -5.39 17.12
N ASP A 124 -24.35 -5.33 15.92
CA ASP A 124 -24.55 -6.53 15.11
C ASP A 124 -23.20 -7.16 14.69
N ASN A 125 -22.76 -8.13 15.51
CA ASN A 125 -21.85 -9.25 15.22
C ASN A 125 -20.81 -9.03 14.11
N VAL A 126 -19.75 -8.27 14.40
CA VAL A 126 -18.53 -8.18 13.56
C VAL A 126 -17.66 -9.43 13.73
N ASN A 127 -18.12 -10.58 13.25
CA ASN A 127 -17.37 -11.83 13.45
C ASN A 127 -16.25 -12.09 12.42
N ILE A 128 -16.21 -11.33 11.32
CA ILE A 128 -15.17 -11.51 10.29
C ILE A 128 -14.75 -10.16 9.70
N VAL A 129 -13.43 -9.92 9.72
CA VAL A 129 -12.79 -8.86 8.95
C VAL A 129 -13.03 -9.13 7.46
N PRO A 130 -13.73 -8.27 6.71
CA PRO A 130 -14.12 -8.54 5.32
C PRO A 130 -12.96 -8.61 4.32
N THR A 131 -11.73 -8.45 4.80
CA THR A 131 -10.52 -8.38 3.98
C THR A 131 -9.41 -9.25 4.53
N TYR A 132 -8.59 -9.72 3.61
CA TYR A 132 -7.30 -10.36 3.87
C TYR A 132 -6.15 -9.45 3.46
N PHE A 133 -6.40 -8.14 3.32
CA PHE A 133 -5.40 -7.15 2.93
C PHE A 133 -4.24 -7.08 3.93
N ASP A 134 -4.50 -7.36 5.21
CA ASP A 134 -3.47 -7.53 6.24
C ASP A 134 -2.57 -8.78 6.02
N TYR A 135 -2.89 -9.68 5.09
CA TYR A 135 -2.03 -10.80 4.68
C TYR A 135 -1.45 -10.63 3.27
N VAL A 136 -1.57 -9.44 2.66
CA VAL A 136 -0.85 -9.07 1.44
C VAL A 136 0.47 -8.38 1.83
N PRO A 137 1.64 -8.72 1.27
CA PRO A 137 2.91 -8.05 1.58
C PRO A 137 2.83 -6.51 1.45
N GLN A 138 3.39 -5.78 2.41
CA GLN A 138 3.24 -4.32 2.49
C GLN A 138 3.66 -3.58 1.22
N TYR A 139 4.75 -3.99 0.60
CA TYR A 139 5.25 -3.39 -0.64
C TYR A 139 4.19 -3.44 -1.76
N LEU A 140 3.51 -4.58 -1.97
CA LEU A 140 2.47 -4.71 -2.99
C LEU A 140 1.27 -3.82 -2.68
N ARG A 141 0.90 -3.68 -1.40
CA ARG A 141 -0.17 -2.78 -0.96
C ARG A 141 0.17 -1.32 -1.26
N TRP A 142 1.41 -0.90 -0.98
CA TRP A 142 1.88 0.44 -1.30
C TRP A 142 1.98 0.68 -2.81
N PHE A 143 2.30 -0.34 -3.59
CA PHE A 143 2.37 -0.21 -5.04
C PHE A 143 0.99 -0.04 -5.67
N GLU A 144 0.01 -0.83 -5.22
CA GLU A 144 -1.39 -0.67 -5.63
C GLU A 144 -1.93 0.72 -5.22
N GLU A 145 -1.72 1.13 -3.97
CA GLU A 145 -2.13 2.45 -3.48
C GLU A 145 -1.47 3.58 -4.30
N TRP A 146 -0.17 3.47 -4.59
CA TRP A 146 0.55 4.45 -5.40
C TRP A 146 -0.03 4.55 -6.82
N ALA A 147 -0.33 3.42 -7.46
CA ALA A 147 -0.86 3.38 -8.82
C ALA A 147 -2.25 4.05 -8.90
N GLU A 148 -3.12 3.73 -7.95
CA GLU A 148 -4.43 4.35 -7.80
C GLU A 148 -4.34 5.86 -7.60
N ASP A 149 -3.46 6.29 -6.69
CA ASP A 149 -3.30 7.70 -6.38
C ASP A 149 -2.66 8.47 -7.54
N PHE A 150 -1.74 7.84 -8.27
CA PHE A 150 -1.16 8.36 -9.51
C PHE A 150 -2.23 8.56 -10.58
N CYS A 151 -3.04 7.55 -10.89
CA CYS A 151 -4.09 7.61 -11.89
C CYS A 151 -5.11 8.72 -11.59
N ARG A 152 -5.56 8.79 -10.33
CA ARG A 152 -6.48 9.84 -9.85
C ARG A 152 -5.89 11.25 -9.99
N LYS A 153 -4.64 11.45 -9.56
CA LYS A 153 -3.96 12.76 -9.64
C LYS A 153 -3.65 13.13 -11.09
N LYS A 154 -3.23 12.17 -11.91
CA LYS A 154 -2.94 12.36 -13.34
C LYS A 154 -4.17 12.87 -14.08
N LYS A 155 -5.35 12.26 -13.86
CA LYS A 155 -6.61 12.71 -14.47
C LYS A 155 -6.89 14.18 -14.17
N LYS A 156 -6.86 14.58 -12.89
CA LYS A 156 -7.10 15.97 -12.47
C LYS A 156 -6.09 16.96 -13.06
N LYS A 157 -4.79 16.61 -13.01
CA LYS A 157 -3.74 17.48 -13.55
C LYS A 157 -3.82 17.61 -15.08
N LEU A 158 -4.12 16.52 -15.77
CA LEU A 158 -4.30 16.51 -17.23
C LEU A 158 -5.53 17.32 -17.64
N GLU A 159 -6.63 17.21 -16.91
CA GLU A 159 -7.84 18.00 -17.15
C GLU A 159 -7.57 19.50 -16.98
N ASN A 160 -6.87 19.89 -15.91
CA ASN A 160 -6.42 21.27 -15.73
C ASN A 160 -5.54 21.75 -16.90
N ALA A 161 -4.54 20.95 -17.32
CA ALA A 161 -3.69 21.27 -18.45
C ALA A 161 -4.49 21.40 -19.76
N LYS A 162 -5.42 20.48 -20.03
CA LYS A 162 -6.32 20.55 -21.18
C LYS A 162 -7.17 21.82 -21.15
N ASN A 163 -7.79 22.15 -20.03
CA ASN A 163 -8.63 23.34 -19.91
C ASN A 163 -7.83 24.63 -20.16
N LYS A 164 -6.60 24.72 -19.65
CA LYS A 164 -5.73 25.90 -19.83
C LYS A 164 -5.10 26.00 -21.22
N CYS A 165 -4.85 24.88 -21.91
CA CYS A 165 -4.18 24.87 -23.22
C CYS A 165 -5.11 24.74 -24.43
N ARG A 166 -6.25 24.06 -24.25
CA ARG A 166 -7.20 23.62 -25.28
C ARG A 166 -8.67 23.92 -24.94
N GLY A 167 -8.94 24.57 -23.80
CA GLY A 167 -10.29 25.00 -23.43
C GLY A 167 -10.69 26.32 -24.11
N GLN A 168 -11.79 26.93 -23.67
CA GLN A 168 -12.26 28.21 -24.22
C GLN A 168 -11.58 29.42 -23.54
N ASN A 169 -11.51 30.55 -24.24
CA ASN A 169 -11.12 31.85 -23.67
C ASN A 169 -12.36 32.60 -23.11
N ASP A 170 -12.16 33.80 -22.56
CA ASP A 170 -13.26 34.59 -21.97
C ASP A 170 -14.34 34.97 -22.99
N SER A 171 -13.99 35.02 -24.28
CA SER A 171 -14.90 35.29 -25.39
C SER A 171 -15.60 34.03 -25.92
N GLY A 172 -15.35 32.85 -25.31
CA GLY A 172 -15.93 31.57 -25.73
C GLY A 172 -15.22 30.88 -26.90
N GLU A 173 -14.16 31.47 -27.45
CA GLU A 173 -13.41 30.90 -28.56
C GLU A 173 -12.47 29.79 -28.10
N PRO A 174 -12.27 28.72 -28.92
CA PRO A 174 -11.35 27.64 -28.58
C PRO A 174 -9.90 28.12 -28.56
N ARG A 175 -9.18 27.79 -27.49
CA ARG A 175 -7.74 28.05 -27.39
C ARG A 175 -6.95 26.93 -28.04
N TYR A 176 -5.87 27.30 -28.72
CA TYR A 176 -4.91 26.36 -29.25
C TYR A 176 -3.50 26.82 -28.86
N CYS A 177 -3.11 26.53 -27.63
CA CYS A 177 -1.85 26.99 -27.05
C CYS A 177 -0.74 25.93 -27.12
N SER A 178 0.49 26.40 -27.18
CA SER A 178 1.68 25.58 -26.99
C SER A 178 2.14 25.59 -25.55
N ARG A 179 2.91 24.56 -25.16
CA ARG A 179 3.57 24.48 -23.85
C ARG A 179 4.36 25.74 -23.50
N ASN A 180 4.95 26.43 -24.48
CA ASN A 180 5.79 27.61 -24.27
C ASN A 180 4.97 28.91 -24.09
N GLY A 181 3.64 28.81 -24.02
CA GLY A 181 2.77 29.96 -23.84
C GLY A 181 2.41 30.73 -25.12
N CYS A 182 2.83 30.22 -26.29
CA CYS A 182 2.45 30.82 -27.57
C CYS A 182 1.09 30.31 -28.04
N ASP A 183 0.30 31.19 -28.65
CA ASP A 183 -0.92 30.86 -29.39
C ASP A 183 -0.56 30.28 -30.76
N CYS A 184 -0.80 28.99 -30.98
CA CYS A 184 -0.39 28.34 -32.22
C CYS A 184 -1.27 28.69 -33.42
N THR A 185 -2.43 29.33 -33.23
CA THR A 185 -3.26 29.78 -34.37
C THR A 185 -2.59 30.93 -35.13
N LYS A 186 -1.81 31.75 -34.42
CA LYS A 186 -1.14 32.95 -34.95
C LYS A 186 0.39 32.83 -34.98
N THR A 187 0.93 31.78 -34.36
CA THR A 187 2.38 31.53 -34.34
C THR A 187 2.83 30.82 -35.61
N VAL A 188 3.84 31.36 -36.30
CA VAL A 188 4.51 30.74 -37.45
C VAL A 188 5.94 30.39 -37.05
N ARG A 189 6.12 29.24 -36.39
CA ARG A 189 7.41 28.82 -35.82
C ARG A 189 8.53 28.75 -36.86
N ALA A 190 8.25 28.23 -38.06
CA ALA A 190 9.24 28.08 -39.13
C ALA A 190 9.84 29.41 -39.61
N LYS A 191 9.10 30.53 -39.44
CA LYS A 191 9.57 31.90 -39.78
C LYS A 191 10.01 32.69 -38.55
N GLY A 192 10.15 32.05 -37.38
CA GLY A 192 10.50 32.71 -36.12
C GLY A 192 9.44 33.64 -35.54
N LYS A 193 8.23 33.68 -36.10
CA LYS A 193 7.14 34.57 -35.62
C LYS A 193 6.38 33.90 -34.49
N LEU A 194 6.69 34.27 -33.24
CA LEU A 194 6.00 33.80 -32.04
C LEU A 194 4.90 34.78 -31.63
N ARG A 195 3.68 34.26 -31.40
CA ARG A 195 2.60 35.07 -30.84
C ARG A 195 2.28 34.65 -29.42
N TYR A 196 2.51 35.56 -28.49
CA TYR A 196 2.00 35.47 -27.12
C TYR A 196 0.64 36.18 -27.03
N GLY A 197 -0.27 35.67 -26.20
CA GLY A 197 -1.63 36.19 -26.05
C GLY A 197 -2.68 35.09 -25.90
N ASN A 198 -3.96 35.45 -25.98
CA ASN A 198 -5.10 34.52 -25.85
C ASN A 198 -5.08 33.66 -24.56
N ARG A 199 -4.51 34.22 -23.48
CA ARG A 199 -4.22 33.53 -22.21
C ARG A 199 -3.41 32.24 -22.35
N CYS A 200 -2.62 32.09 -23.41
CA CYS A 200 -1.77 30.91 -23.59
C CYS A 200 -0.63 30.82 -22.56
N THR A 201 -0.29 31.91 -21.87
CA THR A 201 0.61 31.87 -20.71
C THR A 201 0.12 30.94 -19.60
N ASP A 202 -1.20 30.79 -19.41
CA ASP A 202 -1.76 29.83 -18.45
C ASP A 202 -1.38 28.38 -18.80
N CYS A 203 -1.28 28.07 -20.10
CA CYS A 203 -0.86 26.76 -20.57
C CYS A 203 0.57 26.43 -20.14
N LEU A 204 1.48 27.41 -20.20
CA LEU A 204 2.85 27.28 -19.72
C LEU A 204 2.89 26.94 -18.23
N PHE A 205 2.14 27.69 -17.41
CA PHE A 205 2.06 27.47 -15.96
C PHE A 205 1.33 26.19 -15.57
N ALA A 206 0.43 25.67 -16.41
CA ALA A 206 -0.20 24.38 -16.18
C ALA A 206 0.69 23.20 -16.62
N CYS A 207 1.41 23.33 -17.74
CA CYS A 207 2.19 22.25 -18.33
C CYS A 207 3.51 22.00 -17.61
N ASN A 208 4.27 23.03 -17.25
CA ASN A 208 5.60 22.83 -16.65
C ASN A 208 5.55 22.06 -15.31
N PRO A 209 4.71 22.46 -14.33
CA PRO A 209 4.55 21.69 -13.10
C PRO A 209 3.98 20.29 -13.32
N TYR A 210 3.20 20.08 -14.38
CA TYR A 210 2.71 18.75 -14.74
C TYR A 210 3.83 17.85 -15.26
N VAL A 211 4.71 18.36 -16.13
CA VAL A 211 5.87 17.63 -16.66
C VAL A 211 6.82 17.25 -15.53
N GLU A 212 7.22 18.22 -14.70
CA GLU A 212 8.09 17.95 -13.54
C GLU A 212 7.47 16.92 -12.57
N TRP A 213 6.15 16.99 -12.37
CA TRP A 213 5.44 16.02 -11.56
C TRP A 213 5.46 14.62 -12.20
N ILE A 214 5.20 14.50 -13.51
CA ILE A 214 5.23 13.23 -14.24
C ILE A 214 6.63 12.61 -14.20
N GLU A 215 7.69 13.39 -14.35
CA GLU A 215 9.08 12.92 -14.26
C GLU A 215 9.37 12.30 -12.89
N LYS A 216 8.97 12.98 -11.80
CA LYS A 216 9.07 12.43 -10.44
C LYS A 216 8.25 11.15 -10.25
N GLN A 217 7.07 11.07 -10.87
CA GLN A 217 6.25 9.84 -10.83
C GLN A 217 6.92 8.70 -11.60
N LYS A 218 7.57 8.97 -12.73
CA LYS A 218 8.34 7.98 -13.48
C LYS A 218 9.49 7.41 -12.65
N GLU A 219 10.25 8.26 -11.96
CA GLU A 219 11.31 7.79 -11.06
C GLU A 219 10.79 6.90 -9.93
N GLN A 220 9.63 7.25 -9.36
CA GLN A 220 8.97 6.43 -8.33
C GLN A 220 8.50 5.09 -8.90
N PHE A 221 7.92 5.10 -10.10
CA PHE A 221 7.48 3.90 -10.81
C PHE A 221 8.64 2.95 -11.10
N ASP A 222 9.74 3.47 -11.64
CA ASP A 222 10.92 2.66 -11.98
C ASP A 222 11.53 2.00 -10.72
N LYS A 223 11.56 2.73 -9.59
CA LYS A 223 11.98 2.18 -8.29
C LYS A 223 11.05 1.07 -7.82
N GLN A 224 9.74 1.24 -7.96
CA GLN A 224 8.77 0.23 -7.57
C GLN A 224 8.86 -1.00 -8.46
N LYS A 225 9.04 -0.83 -9.77
CA LYS A 225 9.25 -1.92 -10.73
C LYS A 225 10.47 -2.77 -10.34
N ASN A 226 11.62 -2.13 -10.10
CA ASN A 226 12.83 -2.84 -9.69
C ASN A 226 12.64 -3.57 -8.35
N LYS A 227 11.91 -2.94 -7.41
CA LYS A 227 11.60 -3.57 -6.13
C LYS A 227 10.70 -4.81 -6.28
N TYR A 228 9.78 -4.82 -7.25
CA TYR A 228 8.97 -6.00 -7.57
C TYR A 228 9.87 -7.17 -7.94
N ASP A 229 10.80 -6.93 -8.86
CA ASP A 229 11.72 -7.95 -9.35
C ASP A 229 12.64 -8.48 -8.23
N GLU A 230 13.12 -7.59 -7.34
CA GLU A 230 13.89 -7.98 -6.15
C GLU A 230 13.09 -8.87 -5.19
N GLU A 231 11.84 -8.50 -4.87
CA GLU A 231 10.99 -9.28 -3.97
C GLU A 231 10.64 -10.64 -4.59
N MET A 232 10.35 -10.69 -5.89
CA MET A 232 10.14 -11.95 -6.59
C MET A 232 11.38 -12.86 -6.51
N GLN A 233 12.57 -12.32 -6.83
CA GLN A 233 13.83 -13.09 -6.78
C GLN A 233 14.14 -13.63 -5.38
N LYS A 234 13.86 -12.84 -4.33
CA LYS A 234 14.09 -13.24 -2.93
C LYS A 234 13.37 -14.55 -2.58
N TYR A 235 12.16 -14.76 -3.09
CA TYR A 235 11.35 -15.94 -2.78
C TYR A 235 11.38 -17.03 -3.86
N THR A 236 11.99 -16.79 -5.03
CA THR A 236 12.20 -17.83 -6.06
C THR A 236 13.48 -18.61 -5.91
N ASN A 237 14.51 -18.02 -5.29
CA ASN A 237 15.83 -18.63 -5.22
C ASN A 237 16.00 -19.40 -3.91
N GLU A 238 15.47 -20.63 -3.86
CA GLU A 238 15.90 -21.61 -2.83
C GLU A 238 17.35 -22.09 -3.04
N ALA A 239 18.05 -21.61 -4.07
CA ALA A 239 19.42 -21.99 -4.39
C ALA A 239 20.30 -20.80 -4.83
N SER A 240 20.56 -19.83 -3.94
CA SER A 240 21.79 -19.01 -3.97
C SER A 240 21.85 -18.00 -2.81
N LEU A 241 22.14 -18.48 -1.61
CA LEU A 241 22.71 -17.68 -0.51
C LEU A 241 24.16 -17.24 -0.80
N SER A 242 24.52 -16.99 -2.05
CA SER A 242 25.85 -16.55 -2.43
C SER A 242 25.71 -15.42 -3.44
N ARG A 243 26.09 -14.21 -3.01
CA ARG A 243 26.11 -12.94 -3.74
C ARG A 243 24.84 -12.07 -3.68
N MET A 244 24.41 -11.72 -2.48
CA MET A 244 23.99 -10.32 -2.25
C MET A 244 24.87 -9.72 -1.16
N ARG A 245 25.54 -8.62 -1.49
CA ARG A 245 26.30 -7.79 -0.55
C ARG A 245 25.44 -7.58 0.69
N GLN A 246 25.85 -8.18 1.82
CA GLN A 246 25.37 -7.79 3.13
C GLN A 246 25.65 -6.29 3.28
N LYS A 247 24.62 -5.48 3.09
CA LYS A 247 24.63 -4.12 3.60
C LYS A 247 24.62 -4.31 5.12
N ARG A 248 25.80 -4.15 5.74
CA ARG A 248 25.97 -4.20 7.19
C ARG A 248 24.86 -3.35 7.82
N ALA A 249 23.88 -4.01 8.43
CA ALA A 249 23.00 -3.34 9.37
C ALA A 249 23.89 -2.95 10.56
N ALA A 250 24.01 -1.65 10.80
CA ALA A 250 24.50 -1.18 12.08
C ALA A 250 23.47 -1.57 13.14
N GLY A 251 23.83 -2.51 14.01
CA GLY A 251 22.99 -2.99 15.11
C GLY A 251 22.62 -4.45 14.92
N GLY A 252 23.28 -5.32 15.70
CA GLY A 252 23.07 -6.76 15.66
C GLY A 252 21.61 -7.15 15.84
N THR A 253 21.12 -7.99 14.95
CA THR A 253 19.98 -8.85 15.22
C THR A 253 20.24 -10.11 14.41
N THR A 254 20.35 -11.22 15.13
CA THR A 254 20.40 -12.57 14.59
C THR A 254 19.34 -12.72 13.50
N ALA A 255 19.75 -13.25 12.35
CA ALA A 255 18.85 -13.53 11.24
C ALA A 255 17.81 -14.56 11.70
N THR A 256 16.65 -14.11 12.16
CA THR A 256 15.53 -14.99 12.47
C THR A 256 14.97 -15.49 11.14
N ASN A 257 15.17 -16.77 10.89
CA ASN A 257 14.70 -17.54 9.73
C ASN A 257 13.18 -17.75 9.77
N TYR A 258 12.42 -16.66 9.99
CA TYR A 258 10.96 -16.69 9.92
C TYR A 258 10.55 -16.47 8.46
N ASP A 259 10.39 -17.59 7.74
CA ASP A 259 9.70 -17.63 6.45
C ASP A 259 8.21 -17.39 6.72
N GLY A 260 7.84 -16.11 6.82
CA GLY A 260 6.47 -15.68 7.09
C GLY A 260 5.50 -16.00 5.96
N TYR A 261 4.25 -15.56 6.11
CA TYR A 261 3.21 -15.72 5.08
C TYR A 261 3.62 -15.10 3.73
N GLU A 262 4.58 -14.16 3.72
CA GLU A 262 5.09 -13.48 2.53
C GLU A 262 5.65 -14.47 1.51
N LYS A 263 6.45 -15.47 1.93
CA LYS A 263 7.00 -16.48 1.00
C LYS A 263 5.88 -17.24 0.31
N LYS A 264 4.92 -17.75 1.10
CA LYS A 264 3.73 -18.46 0.59
C LYS A 264 2.90 -17.56 -0.35
N PHE A 265 2.86 -16.26 -0.08
CA PHE A 265 2.19 -15.29 -0.93
C PHE A 265 2.90 -15.16 -2.28
N TYR A 266 4.22 -14.90 -2.28
CA TYR A 266 5.00 -14.73 -3.50
C TYR A 266 5.12 -16.02 -4.33
N GLU A 267 5.16 -17.20 -3.70
CA GLU A 267 5.06 -18.50 -4.39
C GLU A 267 3.76 -18.63 -5.17
N LYS A 268 2.61 -18.29 -4.55
CA LYS A 268 1.32 -18.27 -5.24
C LYS A 268 1.26 -17.19 -6.32
N LEU A 269 1.83 -16.02 -6.04
CA LEU A 269 1.87 -14.89 -6.97
C LEU A 269 2.67 -15.24 -8.24
N LYS A 270 3.80 -15.93 -8.09
CA LYS A 270 4.68 -16.38 -9.17
C LYS A 270 3.94 -17.17 -10.25
N GLY A 271 2.97 -18.00 -9.85
CA GLY A 271 2.23 -18.85 -10.79
C GLY A 271 1.63 -18.08 -11.97
N ASN A 272 1.06 -16.90 -11.71
CA ASN A 272 0.37 -16.09 -12.73
C ASN A 272 1.06 -14.74 -13.02
N TYR A 273 1.86 -14.24 -12.08
CA TYR A 273 2.40 -12.88 -12.08
C TYR A 273 3.93 -12.85 -11.85
N SER A 274 4.64 -13.85 -12.40
CA SER A 274 6.10 -13.94 -12.30
C SER A 274 6.83 -12.71 -12.85
N GLU A 275 6.29 -12.10 -13.91
CA GLU A 275 6.83 -10.91 -14.54
C GLU A 275 6.06 -9.67 -14.10
N VAL A 276 6.79 -8.60 -13.80
CA VAL A 276 6.19 -7.33 -13.39
C VAL A 276 5.17 -6.80 -14.40
N ASN A 277 5.36 -7.00 -15.70
CA ASN A 277 4.41 -6.55 -16.72
C ASN A 277 3.02 -7.18 -16.55
N LYS A 278 2.94 -8.48 -16.22
CA LYS A 278 1.66 -9.18 -15.95
C LYS A 278 0.96 -8.64 -14.70
N PHE A 279 1.74 -8.23 -13.70
CA PHE A 279 1.20 -7.57 -12.51
C PHE A 279 0.70 -6.16 -12.84
N LEU A 280 1.46 -5.40 -13.64
CA LEU A 280 1.08 -4.04 -14.06
C LEU A 280 -0.21 -4.01 -14.88
N GLU A 281 -0.50 -5.04 -15.68
CA GLU A 281 -1.79 -5.19 -16.38
C GLU A 281 -3.00 -5.28 -15.43
N LYS A 282 -2.78 -5.61 -14.15
CA LYS A 282 -3.85 -5.61 -13.13
C LYS A 282 -4.01 -4.26 -12.43
N LEU A 283 -3.02 -3.37 -12.55
CA LEU A 283 -3.08 -2.01 -12.02
C LEU A 283 -3.69 -1.00 -12.99
N SER A 284 -3.96 -1.40 -14.25
CA SER A 284 -4.58 -0.58 -15.31
C SER A 284 -6.09 -0.77 -15.38
#